data_AF-A0A087TAF2-F1
#
_entry.id   AF-A0A087TAF2-F1
#
_cell.length_a   1.000
_cell.length_b   1.000
_cell.length_c   1.000
_cell.angle_alpha   90.00
_cell.angle_beta   90.00
_cell.angle_gamma   90.00
#
_symmetry.space_group_name_H-M   'P 1'
#
loop_
_entity.id
_entity.type
_entity.pdbx_description
1 polymer ?
#
loop_
_entity_poly.entity_id
_entity_poly.type
_entity_poly.pdbx_seq_one_letter_code
_entity_poly.pdbx_strand_id
1 'polypeptide(L)'
;MKIDRNELLPDLVPSKGGRKSQLCMKTYHHFFPAYRTPGEEKDELIMSTQQEIDHAWNVVVACKNQFFTVQVKPPNSEEFPSENTLVDQLRQVMQMSKDKDNLQ
;
A
#
# COMPACT_ATOMS: atom_id res chain seq x y z
N MET A 1 -2.56 3.88 -9.47
CA MET A 1 -3.57 2.81 -9.33
C MET A 1 -4.96 3.37 -9.67
N LYS A 2 -5.99 2.52 -9.86
CA LYS A 2 -7.36 2.98 -10.17
C LYS A 2 -7.94 3.91 -9.09
N ILE A 3 -7.61 3.67 -7.82
CA ILE A 3 -8.03 4.50 -6.69
C ILE A 3 -7.43 5.91 -6.81
N ASP A 4 -6.15 6.02 -7.15
CA ASP A 4 -5.47 7.32 -7.30
C ASP A 4 -6.03 8.15 -8.47
N ARG A 5 -6.52 7.48 -9.52
CA ARG A 5 -7.11 8.11 -10.71
C ARG A 5 -8.62 8.34 -10.59
N ASN A 6 -9.24 8.01 -9.45
CA ASN A 6 -10.69 8.01 -9.28
C ASN A 6 -11.45 7.18 -10.34
N GLU A 7 -10.84 6.08 -10.80
CA GLU A 7 -11.38 5.17 -11.84
C GLU A 7 -12.06 3.92 -11.24
N LEU A 8 -12.20 3.86 -9.91
CA LEU A 8 -12.87 2.75 -9.25
C LEU A 8 -14.40 2.88 -9.44
N LEU A 9 -15.03 1.80 -9.92
CA LEU A 9 -16.49 1.76 -10.08
C LEU A 9 -17.17 1.83 -8.71
N PRO A 10 -18.28 2.59 -8.56
CA PRO A 10 -19.03 2.63 -7.31
C PRO A 10 -19.61 1.28 -6.95
N ASP A 11 -19.53 0.92 -5.68
CA ASP A 11 -20.24 -0.24 -5.15
C ASP A 11 -21.75 0.01 -5.17
N LEU A 12 -22.51 -1.00 -5.59
CA LEU A 12 -23.96 -0.92 -5.75
C LEU A 12 -24.65 -1.95 -4.86
N VAL A 13 -25.67 -1.50 -4.13
CA VAL A 13 -26.55 -2.38 -3.35
C VAL A 13 -27.98 -2.36 -3.89
N PRO A 14 -28.71 -3.49 -3.85
CA PRO A 14 -30.13 -3.50 -4.15
C PRO A 14 -30.91 -2.64 -3.14
N SER A 15 -31.78 -1.78 -3.64
CA SER A 15 -32.71 -1.00 -2.83
C SER A 15 -34.14 -1.51 -3.00
N LYS A 16 -35.01 -1.20 -2.04
CA LYS A 16 -36.43 -1.56 -2.10
C LYS A 16 -37.05 -0.98 -3.38
N GLY A 17 -37.60 -1.84 -4.23
CA GLY A 17 -38.17 -1.48 -5.54
C GLY A 17 -37.26 -1.75 -6.75
N GLY A 18 -36.23 -2.60 -6.62
CA GLY A 18 -35.43 -3.09 -7.75
C GLY A 18 -34.41 -2.10 -8.32
N ARG A 19 -34.35 -0.88 -7.76
CA ARG A 19 -33.33 0.12 -8.09
C ARG A 19 -32.02 -0.21 -7.37
N LYS A 20 -30.88 0.09 -8.01
CA LYS A 20 -29.54 0.00 -7.38
C LYS A 20 -29.19 1.33 -6.72
N SER A 21 -28.64 1.30 -5.52
CA SER A 21 -28.15 2.47 -4.79
C SER A 21 -26.63 2.41 -4.69
N GLN A 22 -25.96 3.55 -4.90
CA GLN A 22 -24.51 3.66 -4.75
C GLN A 22 -24.13 3.73 -3.27
N LEU A 23 -23.05 3.02 -2.90
CA LEU A 23 -22.41 3.11 -1.60
C LEU A 23 -21.33 4.19 -1.57
N CYS A 24 -21.00 4.63 -0.37
CA CYS A 24 -19.89 5.55 -0.15
C CYS A 24 -18.55 4.85 -0.44
N MET A 25 -17.71 5.48 -1.27
CA MET A 25 -16.39 4.94 -1.64
C MET A 25 -15.25 5.44 -0.73
N LYS A 26 -15.53 6.20 0.33
CA LYS A 26 -14.51 6.85 1.18
C LYS A 26 -13.51 5.86 1.77
N THR A 27 -13.96 4.66 2.11
CA THR A 27 -13.10 3.60 2.68
C THR A 27 -11.98 3.20 1.72
N TYR A 28 -12.23 3.14 0.40
CA TYR A 28 -11.22 2.78 -0.58
C TYR A 28 -10.06 3.78 -0.64
N HIS A 29 -10.36 5.07 -0.44
CA HIS A 29 -9.33 6.11 -0.37
C HIS A 29 -8.49 6.04 0.91
N HIS A 30 -8.86 5.20 1.88
CA HIS A 30 -8.10 5.02 3.11
C HIS A 30 -7.22 3.77 3.14
N PHE A 31 -7.35 2.84 2.20
CA PHE A 31 -6.67 1.54 2.30
C PHE A 31 -5.14 1.60 2.31
N PHE A 32 -4.55 2.49 1.50
CA PHE A 32 -3.10 2.61 1.38
C PHE A 32 -2.48 3.75 2.19
N PRO A 33 -3.10 4.95 2.31
CA PRO A 33 -2.47 6.04 3.04
C PRO A 33 -2.68 5.98 4.56
N ALA A 34 -3.54 5.10 5.07
CA ALA A 34 -3.84 5.03 6.50
C ALA A 34 -2.76 4.28 7.29
N TYR A 35 -2.38 4.84 8.44
CA TYR A 35 -1.61 4.16 9.49
C TYR A 35 -2.20 4.47 10.86
N ARG A 36 -2.16 3.50 11.78
CA ARG A 36 -2.62 3.67 13.17
C ARG A 36 -1.41 3.85 14.07
N THR A 37 -1.34 4.95 14.80
CA THR A 37 -0.34 5.15 15.85
C THR A 37 -0.94 4.85 17.22
N PRO A 38 -0.27 4.06 18.07
CA PRO A 38 -0.66 3.88 19.47
C PRO A 38 -0.65 5.22 20.22
N GLY A 39 -1.62 5.42 21.11
CA GLY A 39 -1.65 6.57 22.03
C GLY A 39 -1.94 6.13 23.46
N GLU A 40 -1.68 7.01 24.44
CA GLU A 40 -1.79 6.67 25.87
C GLU A 40 -3.24 6.39 26.31
N GLU A 41 -4.21 7.20 25.86
CA GLU A 41 -5.63 7.02 26.15
C GLU A 41 -6.41 6.38 24.98
N LYS A 42 -6.01 6.72 23.75
CA LYS A 42 -6.62 6.25 22.52
C LYS A 42 -5.61 6.31 21.39
N ASP A 43 -5.79 5.44 20.41
CA ASP A 43 -4.96 5.44 19.22
C ASP A 43 -5.46 6.47 18.20
N GLU A 44 -4.54 6.89 17.33
CA GLU A 44 -4.84 7.88 16.30
C GLU A 44 -4.70 7.26 14.91
N LEU A 45 -5.64 7.62 14.03
CA LEU A 45 -5.57 7.31 12.60
C LEU A 45 -4.84 8.44 11.88
N ILE A 46 -3.66 8.14 11.38
CA ILE A 46 -2.87 9.03 10.55
C ILE A 46 -3.15 8.72 9.08
N MET A 47 -3.34 9.76 8.29
CA MET A 47 -3.55 9.67 6.85
C MET A 47 -2.36 10.32 6.16
N SER A 48 -1.61 9.55 5.38
CA SER A 48 -0.60 10.09 4.48
C SER A 48 -1.30 10.88 3.37
N THR A 49 -1.30 12.20 3.49
CA THR A 49 -1.90 13.09 2.49
C THR A 49 -0.93 13.26 1.34
N GLN A 50 -1.30 12.72 0.16
CA GLN A 50 -0.69 12.98 -1.15
C GLN A 50 0.84 12.97 -1.15
N GLN A 51 1.44 11.81 -1.48
CA GLN A 51 2.83 11.76 -1.92
C GLN A 51 3.01 12.79 -3.04
N GLU A 52 3.80 13.82 -2.79
CA GLU A 52 4.20 14.79 -3.81
C GLU A 52 4.81 14.02 -4.99
N ILE A 53 4.73 14.61 -6.19
CA ILE A 53 5.20 14.01 -7.45
C ILE A 53 6.67 13.54 -7.36
N ASP A 54 7.46 14.16 -6.47
CA ASP A 54 8.85 13.84 -6.20
C ASP A 54 9.09 12.68 -5.21
N HIS A 55 8.04 12.06 -4.66
CA HIS A 55 8.18 11.00 -3.67
C HIS A 55 8.13 9.60 -4.29
N ALA A 56 9.17 8.79 -4.02
CA ALA A 56 9.20 7.38 -4.37
C ALA A 56 8.06 6.61 -3.67
N TRP A 57 7.39 5.70 -4.38
CA TRP A 57 6.43 4.80 -3.74
C TRP A 57 7.16 3.56 -3.29
N ASN A 58 6.97 3.18 -2.03
CA ASN A 58 7.65 2.08 -1.41
C ASN A 58 6.65 1.14 -0.73
N VAL A 59 7.00 -0.13 -0.68
CA VAL A 59 6.34 -1.12 0.17
C VAL A 59 7.34 -1.62 1.23
N VAL A 60 6.82 -1.91 2.42
CA VAL A 60 7.60 -2.52 3.50
C VAL A 60 7.42 -4.04 3.44
N VAL A 61 8.51 -4.77 3.28
CA VAL A 61 8.53 -6.24 3.27
C VAL A 61 9.07 -6.73 4.61
N ALA A 62 8.26 -7.51 5.33
CA ALA A 62 8.69 -8.20 6.53
C ALA A 62 9.19 -9.61 6.18
N CYS A 63 10.43 -9.93 6.51
CA CYS A 63 11.04 -11.25 6.29
C CYS A 63 11.98 -11.59 7.44
N LYS A 64 11.77 -12.73 8.13
CA LYS A 64 12.57 -13.17 9.28
C LYS A 64 12.78 -12.10 10.36
N ASN A 65 11.68 -11.51 10.84
CA ASN A 65 11.67 -10.42 11.84
C ASN A 65 12.49 -9.18 11.44
N GLN A 66 12.77 -9.00 10.15
CA GLN A 66 13.44 -7.83 9.60
C GLN A 66 12.51 -7.13 8.61
N PHE A 67 12.60 -5.81 8.56
CA PHE A 67 11.83 -4.98 7.64
C PHE A 67 12.74 -4.42 6.55
N PHE A 68 12.29 -4.53 5.31
CA PHE A 68 13.00 -4.06 4.12
C PHE A 68 12.10 -3.10 3.36
N THR A 69 12.67 -2.02 2.83
CA THR A 69 11.95 -1.09 1.97
C THR A 69 12.21 -1.48 0.51
N VAL A 70 11.15 -1.76 -0.24
CA VAL A 70 11.22 -2.07 -1.68
C VAL A 70 10.51 -0.95 -2.44
N GLN A 71 11.24 -0.30 -3.34
CA GLN A 71 10.70 0.76 -4.18
C GLN A 71 9.86 0.16 -5.30
N VAL A 72 8.60 0.60 -5.41
CA VAL A 72 7.62 0.15 -6.41
C VAL A 72 7.22 1.25 -7.39
N LYS A 73 7.64 2.50 -7.17
CA LYS A 73 7.55 3.58 -8.15
C LYS A 73 8.74 4.53 -7.96
N PRO A 74 9.55 4.79 -9.00
CA PRO A 74 10.61 5.78 -8.93
C PRO A 74 10.04 7.19 -8.68
N PRO A 75 10.80 8.11 -8.06
CA PRO A 75 10.42 9.52 -8.09
C PRO A 75 10.35 9.99 -9.55
N ASN A 76 9.38 10.83 -9.89
CA ASN A 76 9.23 11.39 -11.25
C ASN A 76 8.98 10.38 -12.39
N SER A 77 8.54 9.16 -12.09
CA SER A 77 8.13 8.17 -13.10
C SER A 77 6.75 7.61 -12.78
N GLU A 78 5.88 7.49 -13.79
CA GLU A 78 4.58 6.80 -13.67
C GLU A 78 4.67 5.28 -13.85
N GLU A 79 5.87 4.76 -14.13
CA GLU A 79 6.09 3.35 -14.39
C GLU A 79 6.27 2.54 -13.11
N PHE A 80 5.51 1.45 -13.03
CA PHE A 80 5.67 0.42 -12.00
C PHE A 80 6.64 -0.67 -12.50
N PRO A 81 7.41 -1.31 -11.62
CA PRO A 81 8.25 -2.42 -12.00
C PRO A 81 7.40 -3.58 -12.56
N SER A 82 7.98 -4.34 -13.47
CA SER A 82 7.37 -5.59 -13.93
C SER A 82 7.27 -6.59 -12.77
N GLU A 83 6.37 -7.57 -12.89
CA GLU A 83 6.23 -8.66 -11.92
C GLU A 83 7.56 -9.40 -11.72
N ASN A 84 8.28 -9.70 -12.81
CA ASN A 84 9.58 -10.38 -12.73
C ASN A 84 10.61 -9.56 -11.94
N THR A 85 10.66 -8.24 -12.18
CA THR A 85 11.55 -7.33 -11.44
C THR A 85 11.21 -7.33 -9.95
N LEU A 86 9.92 -7.30 -9.61
CA LEU A 86 9.48 -7.36 -8.22
C LEU A 86 9.84 -8.71 -7.57
N VAL A 87 9.67 -9.82 -8.29
CA VAL A 87 10.07 -11.16 -7.83
C VAL A 87 11.57 -11.20 -7.54
N ASP A 88 12.40 -10.64 -8.41
CA ASP A 88 13.85 -10.60 -8.21
C ASP A 88 14.25 -9.73 -7.01
N GLN A 89 13.60 -8.58 -6.81
CA GLN A 89 13.77 -7.76 -5.60
C GLN A 89 13.38 -8.52 -4.32
N LEU A 90 12.27 -9.27 -4.36
CA LEU A 90 11.82 -10.08 -3.22
C LEU A 90 12.76 -11.26 -2.94
N ARG A 91 13.37 -11.87 -3.97
CA ARG A 91 14.42 -12.89 -3.80
C ARG A 91 15.65 -12.31 -3.14
N GLN A 92 16.05 -11.08 -3.50
CA GLN A 92 17.16 -10.39 -2.85
C GLN A 92 16.87 -10.14 -1.36
N VAL A 93 15.66 -9.65 -1.03
CA VAL A 93 15.22 -9.49 0.37
C VAL A 93 15.28 -10.81 1.12
N MET A 94 14.81 -11.90 0.51
CA MET A 94 14.85 -13.24 1.11
C MET A 94 16.28 -13.72 1.35
N GLN A 95 17.24 -13.36 0.49
CA GLN A 95 18.64 -13.71 0.70
C GLN A 95 19.25 -12.87 1.84
N MET A 96 19.07 -11.55 1.78
CA MET A 96 19.57 -10.60 2.78
C MET A 96 19.03 -10.90 4.18
N SER A 97 17.80 -11.40 4.29
CA SER A 97 17.22 -11.75 5.58
C SER A 97 17.88 -12.95 6.25
N LYS A 98 18.53 -13.85 5.51
CA LYS A 98 19.26 -15.01 6.08
C LYS A 98 20.61 -14.62 6.64
N ASP A 99 21.22 -13.55 6.15
CA ASP A 99 22.59 -13.20 6.52
C ASP A 99 22.72 -12.74 7.98
N LYS A 100 21.62 -12.26 8.61
CA LYS A 100 21.58 -12.02 10.07
C LYS A 100 21.39 -13.28 10.92
N ASP A 101 20.81 -14.36 10.37
CA ASP A 101 20.66 -15.63 11.10
C ASP A 101 21.99 -16.37 11.22
N ASN A 102 22.95 -16.11 10.32
CA ASN A 102 24.27 -16.73 10.33
C ASN A 102 25.26 -16.09 11.31
N LEU A 103 24.82 -15.11 12.11
CA LEU A 103 25.61 -14.41 13.13
C LEU A 103 25.20 -14.78 14.58
N GLN A 104 24.34 -15.79 14.75
CA GLN A 104 23.99 -16.39 16.05
C GLN A 104 24.75 -17.71 16.27
#